data_AF-A0A4S4LZ13-F1
#
_entry.id   AF-A0A4S4LZ13-F1
#
_cell.length_a   1.000
_cell.length_b   1.000
_cell.length_c   1.000
_cell.angle_alpha   90.00
_cell.angle_beta   90.00
_cell.angle_gamma   90.00
#
_symmetry.space_group_name_H-M   'P 1'
#
loop_
_entity.id
_entity.type
_entity.pdbx_description
1 polymer ?
#
loop_
_entity_poly.entity_id
_entity_poly.type
_entity_poly.pdbx_seq_one_letter_code
_entity_poly.pdbx_strand_id
1 'polypeptide(L)'
;MVGVGKLAGCIQPLEHKLLELYEWAKRSPTDLRSRGRPRHGCRGTPAKTCRSSIMTFGSVKHSEEDRVVLPSTNPPRSNSRSKWNHLVLGLALCLLIAICSPVDWQTRILLAALDQSGAEQCPQVEPMYPVKNAELWKSLGVTFGTHKFKTKAIAWLAGAVRVPTESYDNMDPVGTDPRWGTFGPFHDYLSKEYPLVHSHLELIKVNTYGLVYVWKGSDESLKPLLLAAHQALITGGYAERYGTVIATAGIAEKGYLDTMIEIASPGGHSSIPPPHTSIGMLSALLVEYEANPFKVHLSRAAPIYSNVQCLGVHAKDIPPRVRRLIKASAYSDKALKQIEKILFEDSMFKENVYKALAGTSQAIDLIQGGVKTNALPEQAWAVVNHRIATDRCAKRSPFRICHNTSENLHTAYSSVAEIMRRDMELLKPLAERFNLTYTAFGTAISPEDAPAYGSLTLRDPWVSALEPAPVTPTGPDAIPYRILSGTIKATYNGHRGLEGDNIVVTPGHSTDTQYYWKLTPHIIRYNHKGSGEGKASLPSGVHTVNEHIRADDYIEMIRFFVTLILNFDESATL
;
A
#
# COMPACT_ATOMS: atom_id res chain seq x y z
N MET A 1 -12.25 20.32 -48.42
CA MET A 1 -11.07 19.83 -49.17
C MET A 1 -9.98 19.55 -48.16
N VAL A 2 -9.31 18.42 -48.01
CA VAL A 2 -9.34 17.00 -48.46
C VAL A 2 -8.57 16.32 -47.30
N GLY A 3 -8.90 15.16 -46.75
CA GLY A 3 -9.93 14.18 -47.03
C GLY A 3 -9.97 13.17 -45.88
N VAL A 4 -11.18 12.67 -45.62
CA VAL A 4 -11.51 11.54 -44.76
C VAL A 4 -10.77 10.29 -45.26
N GLY A 5 -10.00 9.63 -44.39
CA GLY A 5 -9.39 8.34 -44.69
C GLY A 5 -8.37 7.90 -43.64
N LYS A 6 -8.75 6.91 -42.82
CA LYS A 6 -7.94 6.18 -41.82
C LYS A 6 -7.87 6.73 -40.38
N LEU A 7 -8.99 7.16 -39.80
CA LEU A 7 -9.17 7.26 -38.34
C LEU A 7 -10.22 6.28 -37.77
N ALA A 8 -10.90 5.51 -38.64
CA ALA A 8 -11.89 4.51 -38.23
C ALA A 8 -11.30 3.23 -37.58
N GLY A 9 -9.98 3.01 -37.65
CA GLY A 9 -9.35 1.78 -37.17
C GLY A 9 -8.90 1.76 -35.71
N CYS A 10 -8.71 2.93 -35.07
CA CYS A 10 -8.18 3.02 -33.70
C CYS A 10 -9.19 3.51 -32.65
N ILE A 11 -10.34 4.05 -33.07
CA ILE A 11 -11.43 4.45 -32.16
C ILE A 11 -12.39 3.27 -31.90
N GLN A 12 -12.65 2.43 -32.91
CA GLN A 12 -13.49 1.24 -32.75
C GLN A 12 -13.02 0.26 -31.66
N PRO A 13 -11.72 -0.02 -31.45
CA PRO A 13 -11.31 -0.95 -30.39
C PRO A 13 -11.49 -0.39 -28.97
N LEU A 14 -11.52 0.93 -28.77
CA LEU A 14 -11.68 1.55 -27.45
C LEU A 14 -13.16 1.65 -27.07
N GLU A 15 -14.01 2.10 -27.99
CA GLU A 15 -15.46 2.11 -27.81
C GLU A 15 -16.01 0.68 -27.66
N HIS A 16 -15.56 -0.28 -28.49
CA HIS A 16 -16.02 -1.67 -28.41
C HIS A 16 -15.54 -2.38 -27.13
N LYS A 17 -14.34 -2.05 -26.61
CA LYS A 17 -13.86 -2.57 -25.32
C LYS A 17 -14.57 -1.95 -24.12
N LEU A 18 -14.93 -0.66 -24.19
CA LEU A 18 -15.73 0.00 -23.17
C LEU A 18 -17.19 -0.50 -23.20
N LEU A 19 -17.73 -0.79 -24.38
CA LEU A 19 -19.04 -1.44 -24.57
C LEU A 19 -19.04 -2.93 -24.15
N GLU A 20 -17.95 -3.68 -24.36
CA GLU A 20 -17.81 -5.05 -23.84
C GLU A 20 -17.68 -5.09 -22.32
N LEU A 21 -16.98 -4.12 -21.71
CA LEU A 21 -16.97 -3.92 -20.25
C LEU A 21 -18.37 -3.57 -19.72
N TYR A 22 -19.13 -2.79 -20.47
CA TYR A 22 -20.53 -2.43 -20.16
C TYR A 22 -21.49 -3.63 -20.28
N GLU A 23 -21.39 -4.45 -21.32
CA GLU A 23 -22.23 -5.65 -21.50
C GLU A 23 -21.84 -6.80 -20.56
N TRP A 24 -20.59 -6.85 -20.11
CA TRP A 24 -20.17 -7.74 -19.02
C TRP A 24 -20.76 -7.31 -17.66
N ALA A 25 -20.76 -6.01 -17.36
CA ALA A 25 -21.31 -5.46 -16.11
C ALA A 25 -22.84 -5.61 -15.96
N LYS A 26 -23.57 -5.82 -17.07
CA LYS A 26 -25.02 -6.10 -17.05
C LYS A 26 -25.39 -7.52 -16.64
N ARG A 27 -24.44 -8.47 -16.62
CA ARG A 27 -24.73 -9.86 -16.29
C ARG A 27 -24.56 -10.09 -14.80
N SER A 28 -25.66 -9.95 -14.06
CA SER A 28 -25.83 -10.60 -12.75
C SER A 28 -27.19 -11.30 -12.69
N PRO A 29 -27.28 -12.44 -11.97
CA PRO A 29 -28.44 -13.32 -12.01
C PRO A 29 -29.53 -12.80 -11.08
N THR A 30 -30.64 -12.34 -11.63
CA THR A 30 -31.88 -12.13 -10.88
C THR A 30 -32.70 -13.42 -10.90
N ASP A 31 -32.91 -14.04 -9.74
CA ASP A 31 -34.27 -14.26 -9.23
C ASP A 31 -34.27 -14.66 -7.75
N LEU A 32 -35.41 -14.44 -7.08
CA LEU A 32 -35.77 -14.72 -5.69
C LEU A 32 -35.45 -13.61 -4.67
N ARG A 33 -36.41 -12.68 -4.52
CA ARG A 33 -37.22 -12.58 -3.29
C ARG A 33 -38.35 -11.56 -3.44
N SER A 34 -39.57 -12.06 -3.34
CA SER A 34 -40.76 -11.29 -3.06
C SER A 34 -41.09 -11.37 -1.56
N ARG A 35 -41.77 -10.31 -1.08
CA ARG A 35 -42.62 -10.21 0.14
C ARG A 35 -41.98 -9.62 1.41
N GLY A 36 -42.44 -8.41 1.72
CA GLY A 36 -43.10 -8.10 3.00
C GLY A 36 -42.24 -7.50 4.12
N ARG A 37 -42.22 -6.17 4.23
CA ARG A 37 -41.93 -5.45 5.49
C ARG A 37 -43.25 -4.96 6.12
N PRO A 38 -43.36 -4.98 7.45
CA PRO A 38 -44.06 -3.95 8.18
C PRO A 38 -43.08 -3.02 8.90
N ARG A 39 -43.46 -1.73 8.89
CA ARG A 39 -42.87 -0.60 9.61
C ARG A 39 -43.11 -0.72 11.12
N HIS A 40 -42.24 -0.12 11.93
CA HIS A 40 -42.44 0.66 13.18
C HIS A 40 -41.04 0.80 13.83
N GLY A 41 -40.56 1.90 14.42
CA GLY A 41 -41.14 3.16 14.86
C GLY A 41 -40.24 3.63 16.02
N CYS A 42 -39.45 4.69 15.82
CA CYS A 42 -38.55 5.23 16.84
C CYS A 42 -39.33 5.92 17.97
N ARG A 43 -38.91 5.69 19.23
CA ARG A 43 -39.05 6.65 20.35
C ARG A 43 -37.83 6.59 21.25
N GLY A 44 -37.20 7.75 21.49
CA GLY A 44 -36.12 7.96 22.47
C GLY A 44 -36.66 8.13 23.90
N THR A 45 -35.86 7.91 24.95
CA THR A 45 -35.01 8.87 25.71
C THR A 45 -35.05 8.40 27.20
N PRO A 46 -34.33 8.99 28.18
CA PRO A 46 -32.88 9.19 28.30
C PRO A 46 -32.28 8.77 29.68
N ALA A 47 -30.94 8.79 29.74
CA ALA A 47 -30.04 9.09 30.88
C ALA A 47 -30.11 8.30 32.21
N LYS A 48 -28.93 7.80 32.65
CA LYS A 48 -28.38 8.07 34.00
C LYS A 48 -26.88 7.72 34.10
N THR A 49 -26.17 8.63 34.76
CA THR A 49 -24.77 8.70 35.17
C THR A 49 -24.33 7.65 36.19
N CYS A 50 -23.05 7.27 36.18
CA CYS A 50 -22.32 6.86 37.38
C CYS A 50 -20.82 7.24 37.30
N ARG A 51 -20.33 7.87 38.37
CA ARG A 51 -18.93 8.17 38.70
C ARG A 51 -18.28 6.96 39.40
N SER A 52 -16.99 6.74 39.19
CA SER A 52 -16.01 6.34 40.24
C SER A 52 -14.61 6.60 39.69
N SER A 53 -13.82 7.52 40.24
CA SER A 53 -12.92 7.38 41.41
C SER A 53 -11.49 7.06 40.99
N ILE A 54 -10.63 8.04 41.30
CA ILE A 54 -9.18 8.11 41.16
C ILE A 54 -8.53 7.35 42.33
N MET A 55 -7.43 6.62 42.06
CA MET A 55 -6.35 6.43 43.04
C MET A 55 -4.99 6.50 42.34
N THR A 56 -4.23 7.52 42.74
CA THR A 56 -2.80 7.75 42.53
C THR A 56 -1.99 6.95 43.56
N PHE A 57 -0.82 6.44 43.16
CA PHE A 57 0.20 5.93 44.08
C PHE A 57 1.46 6.81 44.06
N GLY A 58 1.98 7.03 45.26
CA GLY A 58 2.94 8.07 45.63
C GLY A 58 4.41 7.73 45.36
N SER A 59 5.17 8.82 45.28
CA SER A 59 6.62 8.91 45.25
C SER A 59 7.21 8.82 46.67
N VAL A 60 8.39 8.22 46.82
CA VAL A 60 9.19 8.23 48.06
C VAL A 60 10.58 8.80 47.77
N LYS A 61 10.99 9.79 48.57
CA LYS A 61 12.35 10.36 48.69
C LYS A 61 12.71 10.44 50.18
N HIS A 62 13.96 10.08 50.50
CA HIS A 62 14.85 10.57 51.58
C HIS A 62 16.09 9.64 51.61
N SER A 63 17.31 10.01 51.98
CA SER A 63 18.00 11.24 52.40
C SER A 63 19.53 10.96 52.35
N GLU A 64 20.36 12.00 52.28
CA GLU A 64 21.81 12.02 52.60
C GLU A 64 22.03 11.62 54.09
N GLU A 65 23.21 11.22 54.59
CA GLU A 65 24.51 11.91 54.61
C GLU A 65 25.55 10.97 55.29
N ASP A 66 26.84 11.00 54.90
CA ASP A 66 27.96 11.14 55.86
C ASP A 66 29.34 11.17 55.18
N ARG A 67 30.14 12.15 55.61
CA ARG A 67 31.51 12.47 55.18
C ARG A 67 32.53 11.90 56.17
N VAL A 68 33.69 11.45 55.69
CA VAL A 68 34.91 11.32 56.51
C VAL A 68 36.14 11.88 55.76
N VAL A 69 37.00 12.50 56.56
CA VAL A 69 38.05 13.49 56.27
C VAL A 69 39.44 12.85 56.11
N LEU A 70 40.29 13.46 55.27
CA LEU A 70 41.72 13.16 55.04
C LEU A 70 42.64 13.74 56.13
N PRO A 71 43.90 13.27 56.20
CA PRO A 71 45.00 14.22 56.39
C PRO A 71 46.19 14.03 55.42
N SER A 72 46.91 15.14 55.23
CA SER A 72 48.06 15.38 54.34
C SER A 72 49.40 14.82 54.85
N THR A 73 50.41 14.68 53.98
CA THR A 73 51.72 15.41 54.01
C THR A 73 52.67 14.94 52.87
N ASN A 74 53.53 15.85 52.37
CA ASN A 74 54.48 15.71 51.24
C ASN A 74 55.89 15.17 51.68
N PRO A 75 56.97 15.25 50.84
CA PRO A 75 57.57 14.20 49.99
C PRO A 75 59.01 13.81 50.45
N PRO A 76 59.80 12.96 49.74
CA PRO A 76 60.78 13.52 48.78
C PRO A 76 61.32 12.59 47.63
N ARG A 77 61.88 13.28 46.62
CA ARG A 77 63.12 13.04 45.83
C ARG A 77 63.30 11.87 44.83
N SER A 78 63.93 12.30 43.73
CA SER A 78 64.35 11.66 42.48
C SER A 78 65.35 10.50 42.58
N ASN A 79 65.34 9.62 41.57
CA ASN A 79 66.56 9.40 40.79
C ASN A 79 66.35 8.81 39.38
N SER A 80 67.28 9.18 38.52
CA SER A 80 67.39 8.98 37.07
C SER A 80 67.93 7.59 36.70
N ARG A 81 67.38 6.96 35.64
CA ARG A 81 68.12 6.40 34.48
C ARG A 81 67.22 5.51 33.60
N SER A 82 67.32 5.72 32.28
CA SER A 82 67.07 4.80 31.15
C SER A 82 66.14 5.42 30.08
N LYS A 83 66.70 6.23 29.18
CA LYS A 83 65.99 6.83 28.03
C LYS A 83 66.37 6.23 26.67
N TRP A 84 67.06 5.08 26.62
CA TRP A 84 67.59 4.54 25.35
C TRP A 84 66.94 3.25 24.85
N ASN A 85 66.05 2.60 25.62
CA ASN A 85 65.38 1.36 25.18
C ASN A 85 64.01 1.58 24.50
N HIS A 86 63.44 2.79 24.53
CA HIS A 86 62.11 3.06 23.94
C HIS A 86 62.13 3.49 22.47
N LEU A 87 63.29 3.91 21.94
CA LEU A 87 63.37 4.38 20.55
C LEU A 87 63.44 3.21 19.53
N VAL A 88 64.09 2.11 19.91
CA VAL A 88 64.28 0.94 19.03
C VAL A 88 63.02 0.06 18.95
N LEU A 89 62.26 -0.05 20.05
CA LEU A 89 60.97 -0.75 20.07
C LEU A 89 59.85 0.02 19.35
N GLY A 90 59.89 1.35 19.36
CA GLY A 90 58.90 2.18 18.66
C GLY A 90 59.02 2.12 17.12
N LEU A 91 60.24 2.11 16.59
CA LEU A 91 60.48 2.05 15.15
C LEU A 91 60.18 0.67 14.54
N ALA A 92 60.45 -0.41 15.27
CA ALA A 92 60.11 -1.77 14.84
C ALA A 92 58.58 -2.01 14.81
N LEU A 93 57.84 -1.43 15.75
CA LEU A 93 56.37 -1.54 15.79
C LEU A 93 55.70 -0.73 14.66
N CYS A 94 56.22 0.45 14.34
CA CYS A 94 55.71 1.25 13.21
C CYS A 94 55.98 0.60 11.85
N LEU A 95 57.13 -0.07 11.66
CA LEU A 95 57.43 -0.82 10.44
C LEU A 95 56.58 -2.09 10.30
N LEU A 96 56.27 -2.79 11.40
CA LEU A 96 55.35 -3.95 11.39
C LEU A 96 53.91 -3.54 11.08
N ILE A 97 53.43 -2.39 11.57
CA ILE A 97 52.09 -1.86 11.24
C ILE A 97 52.01 -1.39 9.78
N ALA A 98 53.09 -0.82 9.24
CA ALA A 98 53.17 -0.41 7.84
C ALA A 98 53.24 -1.60 6.86
N ILE A 99 53.92 -2.70 7.24
CA ILE A 99 54.06 -3.90 6.41
C ILE A 99 52.84 -4.83 6.53
N CYS A 100 52.10 -4.80 7.65
CA CYS A 100 50.85 -5.55 7.84
C CYS A 100 49.57 -4.75 7.55
N SER A 101 49.62 -3.74 6.67
CA SER A 101 48.43 -3.01 6.18
C SER A 101 47.90 -3.45 4.80
N PRO A 102 47.75 -4.76 4.45
CA PRO A 102 46.85 -5.12 3.34
C PRO A 102 45.37 -4.94 3.73
N VAL A 103 45.09 -4.66 5.01
CA VAL A 103 43.73 -4.46 5.53
C VAL A 103 43.10 -3.16 5.01
N ASP A 104 43.84 -2.10 4.69
CA ASP A 104 43.22 -0.87 4.14
C ASP A 104 42.88 -1.04 2.65
N TRP A 105 43.75 -1.67 1.85
CA TRP A 105 43.51 -1.89 0.42
C TRP A 105 42.39 -2.89 0.13
N GLN A 106 42.38 -4.06 0.78
CA GLN A 106 41.34 -5.06 0.56
C GLN A 106 39.98 -4.59 1.09
N THR A 107 39.96 -3.85 2.21
CA THR A 107 38.72 -3.27 2.73
C THR A 107 38.24 -2.12 1.85
N ARG A 108 39.14 -1.31 1.25
CA ARG A 108 38.78 -0.29 0.26
C ARG A 108 38.24 -0.89 -1.04
N ILE A 109 38.80 -2.00 -1.53
CA ILE A 109 38.26 -2.73 -2.69
C ILE A 109 36.89 -3.33 -2.35
N LEU A 110 36.74 -3.97 -1.18
CA LEU A 110 35.45 -4.50 -0.73
C LEU A 110 34.42 -3.38 -0.54
N LEU A 111 34.81 -2.22 0.02
CA LEU A 111 33.95 -1.05 0.15
C LEU A 111 33.58 -0.48 -1.22
N ALA A 112 34.52 -0.36 -2.15
CA ALA A 112 34.27 0.10 -3.51
C ALA A 112 33.38 -0.88 -4.31
N ALA A 113 33.54 -2.19 -4.12
CA ALA A 113 32.68 -3.21 -4.70
C ALA A 113 31.27 -3.24 -4.03
N LEU A 114 31.19 -2.97 -2.73
CA LEU A 114 29.92 -2.78 -2.00
C LEU A 114 29.23 -1.45 -2.35
N ASP A 115 29.97 -0.48 -2.88
CA ASP A 115 29.48 0.81 -3.35
C ASP A 115 28.98 0.70 -4.80
N GLN A 116 29.76 0.07 -5.69
CA GLN A 116 29.31 -0.25 -7.06
C GLN A 116 28.08 -1.17 -7.10
N SER A 117 28.02 -2.19 -6.22
CA SER A 117 26.81 -3.04 -6.09
C SER A 117 25.61 -2.30 -5.49
N GLY A 118 25.82 -1.20 -4.75
CA GLY A 118 24.74 -0.37 -4.22
C GLY A 118 24.01 0.43 -5.30
N ALA A 119 24.76 1.03 -6.23
CA ALA A 119 24.19 1.80 -7.35
C ALA A 119 23.34 0.92 -8.30
N GLU A 120 23.70 -0.36 -8.44
CA GLU A 120 22.99 -1.32 -9.28
C GLU A 120 21.69 -1.84 -8.63
N GLN A 121 21.63 -1.92 -7.29
CA GLN A 121 20.49 -2.48 -6.54
C GLN A 121 19.27 -1.54 -6.46
N CYS A 122 19.49 -0.22 -6.46
CA CYS A 122 18.41 0.77 -6.53
C CYS A 122 18.88 2.01 -7.31
N PRO A 123 18.95 1.94 -8.64
CA PRO A 123 19.34 3.07 -9.47
C PRO A 123 18.36 4.22 -9.29
N GLN A 124 18.89 5.44 -9.16
CA GLN A 124 18.11 6.67 -9.14
C GLN A 124 18.28 7.39 -10.47
N VAL A 125 17.23 8.09 -10.90
CA VAL A 125 17.29 8.98 -12.06
C VAL A 125 17.69 10.37 -11.58
N GLU A 126 18.38 11.15 -12.41
CA GLU A 126 18.63 12.56 -12.13
C GLU A 126 17.30 13.38 -12.15
N PRO A 127 17.23 14.52 -11.46
CA PRO A 127 16.10 15.43 -11.58
C PRO A 127 15.84 15.81 -13.05
N MET A 128 14.60 15.62 -13.52
CA MET A 128 14.18 15.95 -14.88
C MET A 128 13.38 17.25 -14.92
N TYR A 129 13.99 18.30 -15.47
CA TYR A 129 13.36 19.60 -15.69
C TYR A 129 12.92 19.72 -17.17
N PRO A 130 11.77 20.34 -17.47
CA PRO A 130 11.35 20.58 -18.85
C PRO A 130 12.38 21.42 -19.61
N VAL A 131 12.70 21.02 -20.85
CA VAL A 131 13.74 21.64 -21.69
C VAL A 131 13.11 22.44 -22.82
N LYS A 132 12.24 21.83 -23.65
CA LYS A 132 11.51 22.49 -24.74
C LYS A 132 10.58 23.57 -24.21
N ASN A 133 9.94 23.31 -23.06
CA ASN A 133 9.02 24.23 -22.39
C ASN A 133 9.63 24.92 -21.16
N ALA A 134 10.96 25.08 -21.09
CA ALA A 134 11.66 25.60 -19.91
C ALA A 134 11.17 27.00 -19.48
N GLU A 135 10.94 27.93 -20.41
CA GLU A 135 10.47 29.28 -20.09
C GLU A 135 9.03 29.28 -19.57
N LEU A 136 8.16 28.43 -20.13
CA LEU A 136 6.81 28.24 -19.62
C LEU A 136 6.85 27.66 -18.20
N TRP A 137 7.68 26.64 -17.96
CA TRP A 137 7.85 26.02 -16.65
C TRP A 137 8.32 27.03 -15.59
N LYS A 138 9.34 27.85 -15.91
CA LYS A 138 9.82 28.93 -15.02
C LYS A 138 8.72 29.96 -14.73
N SER A 139 8.03 30.43 -15.76
CA SER A 139 6.92 31.39 -15.65
C SER A 139 5.79 30.88 -14.74
N LEU A 140 5.40 29.62 -14.91
CA LEU A 140 4.42 28.96 -14.06
C LEU A 140 4.93 28.80 -12.62
N GLY A 141 6.19 28.43 -12.43
CA GLY A 141 6.83 28.34 -11.11
C GLY A 141 6.75 29.64 -10.31
N VAL A 142 7.03 30.78 -10.96
CA VAL A 142 6.87 32.13 -10.38
C VAL A 142 5.40 32.39 -10.05
N THR A 143 4.50 32.11 -10.98
CA THR A 143 3.05 32.31 -10.81
C THR A 143 2.53 31.54 -9.59
N PHE A 144 2.91 30.28 -9.44
CA PHE A 144 2.52 29.43 -8.31
C PHE A 144 3.07 29.91 -6.97
N GLY A 145 4.19 30.65 -6.99
CA GLY A 145 4.76 31.30 -5.82
C GLY A 145 3.96 32.50 -5.32
N THR A 146 3.17 33.15 -6.19
CA THR A 146 2.44 34.38 -5.85
C THR A 146 1.33 34.14 -4.83
N HIS A 147 1.14 35.10 -3.92
CA HIS A 147 0.03 35.06 -2.96
C HIS A 147 -1.33 34.96 -3.67
N LYS A 148 -1.51 35.68 -4.79
CA LYS A 148 -2.72 35.65 -5.61
C LYS A 148 -3.06 34.23 -6.08
N PHE A 149 -2.09 33.52 -6.66
CA PHE A 149 -2.31 32.15 -7.11
C PHE A 149 -2.58 31.21 -5.93
N LYS A 150 -1.76 31.27 -4.88
CA LYS A 150 -1.91 30.41 -3.70
C LYS A 150 -3.31 30.53 -3.09
N THR A 151 -3.79 31.74 -2.87
CA THR A 151 -5.14 31.99 -2.32
C THR A 151 -6.24 31.46 -3.26
N LYS A 152 -6.09 31.62 -4.58
CA LYS A 152 -7.05 31.09 -5.55
C LYS A 152 -7.05 29.56 -5.59
N ALA A 153 -5.89 28.93 -5.55
CA ALA A 153 -5.76 27.47 -5.52
C ALA A 153 -6.38 26.88 -4.25
N ILE A 154 -6.12 27.48 -3.08
CA ILE A 154 -6.75 27.08 -1.82
C ILE A 154 -8.27 27.24 -1.90
N ALA A 155 -8.76 28.33 -2.50
CA ALA A 155 -10.20 28.55 -2.69
C ALA A 155 -10.83 27.48 -3.61
N TRP A 156 -10.13 27.05 -4.67
CA TRP A 156 -10.59 25.96 -5.54
C TRP A 156 -10.75 24.65 -4.78
N LEU A 157 -9.77 24.25 -3.98
CA LEU A 157 -9.87 23.04 -3.16
C LEU A 157 -10.95 23.18 -2.08
N ALA A 158 -11.00 24.33 -1.39
CA ALA A 158 -11.98 24.57 -0.34
C ALA A 158 -13.42 24.58 -0.87
N GLY A 159 -13.65 25.07 -2.09
CA GLY A 159 -14.98 24.98 -2.72
C GLY A 159 -15.33 23.56 -3.13
N ALA A 160 -14.37 22.77 -3.63
CA ALA A 160 -14.56 21.37 -3.96
C ALA A 160 -14.96 20.53 -2.72
N VAL A 161 -14.23 20.69 -1.62
CA VAL A 161 -14.48 19.96 -0.35
C VAL A 161 -15.84 20.28 0.28
N ARG A 162 -16.44 21.44 -0.04
CA ARG A 162 -17.79 21.80 0.44
C ARG A 162 -18.91 21.07 -0.31
N VAL A 163 -18.61 20.38 -1.40
CA VAL A 163 -19.59 19.56 -2.11
C VAL A 163 -19.56 18.15 -1.52
N PRO A 164 -20.65 17.69 -0.87
CA PRO A 164 -20.69 16.40 -0.19
C PRO A 164 -20.86 15.26 -1.21
N THR A 165 -19.75 14.80 -1.79
CA THR A 165 -19.71 13.74 -2.82
C THR A 165 -19.45 12.36 -2.22
N GLU A 166 -20.14 11.99 -1.13
CA GLU A 166 -19.97 10.70 -0.48
C GLU A 166 -20.51 9.54 -1.34
N SER A 167 -19.82 8.41 -1.30
CA SER A 167 -20.27 7.14 -1.88
C SER A 167 -20.18 6.04 -0.83
N TYR A 168 -21.03 5.01 -0.96
CA TYR A 168 -21.14 3.92 0.00
C TYR A 168 -21.16 2.58 -0.73
N ASP A 169 -20.64 1.54 -0.09
CA ASP A 169 -20.57 0.18 -0.66
C ASP A 169 -21.96 -0.41 -0.99
N ASN A 170 -23.02 0.11 -0.35
CA ASN A 170 -24.39 -0.37 -0.50
C ASN A 170 -25.28 0.55 -1.37
N MET A 171 -24.68 1.28 -2.30
CA MET A 171 -25.45 2.08 -3.27
C MET A 171 -25.97 1.21 -4.41
N ASP A 172 -27.27 1.33 -4.70
CA ASP A 172 -27.85 0.69 -5.89
C ASP A 172 -27.25 1.34 -7.17
N PRO A 173 -27.37 0.71 -8.35
CA PRO A 173 -26.81 1.26 -9.59
C PRO A 173 -27.20 2.72 -9.87
N VAL A 174 -26.33 3.42 -10.62
CA VAL A 174 -26.57 4.78 -11.08
C VAL A 174 -27.91 4.87 -11.82
N GLY A 175 -28.74 5.85 -11.45
CA GLY A 175 -30.08 6.04 -11.98
C GLY A 175 -31.19 5.38 -11.13
N THR A 176 -30.83 4.46 -10.24
CA THR A 176 -31.77 3.83 -9.28
C THR A 176 -31.66 4.46 -7.90
N ASP A 177 -30.43 4.64 -7.40
CA ASP A 177 -30.20 5.22 -6.08
C ASP A 177 -30.18 6.77 -6.15
N PRO A 178 -31.05 7.48 -5.43
CA PRO A 178 -31.04 8.94 -5.42
C PRO A 178 -29.76 9.53 -4.79
N ARG A 179 -29.01 8.75 -4.00
CA ARG A 179 -27.76 9.19 -3.37
C ARG A 179 -26.68 9.58 -4.39
N TRP A 180 -26.73 9.06 -5.63
CA TRP A 180 -25.81 9.50 -6.70
C TRP A 180 -26.01 10.96 -7.11
N GLY A 181 -27.15 11.57 -6.80
CA GLY A 181 -27.46 12.95 -7.17
C GLY A 181 -26.47 13.99 -6.63
N THR A 182 -25.72 13.67 -5.58
CA THR A 182 -24.74 14.56 -4.94
C THR A 182 -23.55 14.92 -5.84
N PHE A 183 -23.25 14.11 -6.85
CA PHE A 183 -22.16 14.36 -7.80
C PHE A 183 -22.49 15.45 -8.84
N GLY A 184 -23.78 15.74 -9.08
CA GLY A 184 -24.21 16.79 -10.01
C GLY A 184 -23.67 18.18 -9.64
N PRO A 185 -23.93 18.67 -8.40
CA PRO A 185 -23.37 19.94 -7.93
C PRO A 185 -21.85 20.04 -8.03
N PHE A 186 -21.13 18.91 -7.91
CA PHE A 186 -19.67 18.91 -8.07
C PHE A 186 -19.26 19.15 -9.52
N HIS A 187 -19.99 18.59 -10.48
CA HIS A 187 -19.76 18.84 -11.90
C HIS A 187 -20.01 20.31 -12.27
N ASP A 188 -21.07 20.91 -11.72
CA ASP A 188 -21.35 22.33 -11.89
C ASP A 188 -20.23 23.20 -11.33
N TYR A 189 -19.70 22.82 -10.16
CA TYR A 189 -18.54 23.47 -9.55
C TYR A 189 -17.29 23.39 -10.44
N LEU A 190 -16.97 22.21 -10.97
CA LEU A 190 -15.84 22.02 -11.88
C LEU A 190 -15.97 22.85 -13.16
N SER A 191 -17.16 22.87 -13.77
CA SER A 191 -17.43 23.66 -14.98
C SER A 191 -17.25 25.15 -14.73
N LYS A 192 -17.73 25.65 -13.58
CA LYS A 192 -17.61 27.05 -13.19
C LYS A 192 -16.17 27.46 -12.88
N GLU A 193 -15.43 26.66 -12.11
CA GLU A 193 -14.10 27.06 -11.63
C GLU A 193 -12.98 26.76 -12.63
N TYR A 194 -13.20 25.83 -13.58
CA TYR A 194 -12.25 25.47 -14.64
C TYR A 194 -12.87 25.64 -16.04
N PRO A 195 -13.30 26.88 -16.41
CA PRO A 195 -14.00 27.12 -17.67
C PRO A 195 -13.12 26.85 -18.89
N LEU A 196 -11.81 27.15 -18.81
CA LEU A 196 -10.87 26.87 -19.89
C LEU A 196 -10.69 25.37 -20.13
N VAL A 197 -10.73 24.55 -19.07
CA VAL A 197 -10.67 23.10 -19.22
C VAL A 197 -11.90 22.62 -19.98
N HIS A 198 -13.08 23.09 -19.59
CA HIS A 198 -14.35 22.67 -20.20
C HIS A 198 -14.57 23.24 -21.61
N SER A 199 -13.92 24.35 -21.96
CA SER A 199 -14.01 24.94 -23.31
C SER A 199 -12.99 24.40 -24.30
N HIS A 200 -11.86 23.87 -23.82
CA HIS A 200 -10.76 23.41 -24.68
C HIS A 200 -10.56 21.90 -24.72
N LEU A 201 -10.99 21.17 -23.68
CA LEU A 201 -10.93 19.71 -23.67
C LEU A 201 -12.28 19.12 -24.05
N GLU A 202 -12.24 18.00 -24.76
CA GLU A 202 -13.45 17.20 -25.00
C GLU A 202 -13.84 16.50 -23.69
N LEU A 203 -15.08 16.69 -23.24
CA LEU A 203 -15.63 16.01 -22.07
C LEU A 203 -16.53 14.85 -22.48
N ILE A 204 -16.14 13.64 -22.10
CA ILE A 204 -16.92 12.42 -22.24
C ILE A 204 -17.47 12.03 -20.87
N LYS A 205 -18.80 11.90 -20.75
CA LYS A 205 -19.45 11.40 -19.53
C LYS A 205 -19.71 9.90 -19.62
N VAL A 206 -19.08 9.13 -18.74
CA VAL A 206 -19.23 7.68 -18.64
C VAL A 206 -20.18 7.36 -17.49
N ASN A 207 -21.24 6.58 -17.76
CA ASN A 207 -22.24 6.17 -16.75
C ASN A 207 -22.76 7.34 -15.88
N THR A 208 -23.11 8.46 -16.52
CA THR A 208 -23.60 9.71 -15.91
C THR A 208 -22.56 10.54 -15.14
N TYR A 209 -21.85 9.93 -14.18
CA TYR A 209 -20.99 10.65 -13.23
C TYR A 209 -19.49 10.50 -13.46
N GLY A 210 -19.05 9.55 -14.29
CA GLY A 210 -17.65 9.44 -14.70
C GLY A 210 -17.28 10.55 -15.67
N LEU A 211 -16.23 11.32 -15.38
CA LEU A 211 -15.74 12.40 -16.24
C LEU A 211 -14.41 12.00 -16.89
N VAL A 212 -14.36 11.99 -18.23
CA VAL A 212 -13.14 11.80 -19.00
C VAL A 212 -12.90 13.05 -19.83
N TYR A 213 -11.82 13.77 -19.53
CA TYR A 213 -11.40 14.94 -20.31
C TYR A 213 -10.29 14.52 -21.26
N VAL A 214 -10.51 14.71 -22.56
CA VAL A 214 -9.54 14.40 -23.61
C VAL A 214 -8.87 15.70 -24.07
N TRP A 215 -7.59 15.85 -23.72
CA TRP A 215 -6.75 16.90 -24.27
C TRP A 215 -6.00 16.37 -25.49
N LYS A 216 -6.48 16.68 -26.69
CA LYS A 216 -5.83 16.23 -27.92
C LYS A 216 -4.51 16.98 -28.12
N GLY A 217 -3.40 16.23 -28.09
CA GLY A 217 -2.08 16.75 -28.41
C GLY A 217 -1.94 17.14 -29.88
N SER A 218 -1.04 18.08 -30.17
CA SER A 218 -0.74 18.50 -31.54
C SER A 218 0.15 17.52 -32.30
N ASP A 219 0.85 16.63 -31.59
CA ASP A 219 1.71 15.59 -32.15
C ASP A 219 1.11 14.21 -31.89
N GLU A 220 0.57 13.58 -32.93
CA GLU A 220 -0.07 12.26 -32.85
C GLU A 220 0.97 11.11 -32.77
N SER A 221 2.27 11.39 -32.90
CA SER A 221 3.33 10.37 -32.75
C SER A 221 3.66 10.08 -31.28
N LEU A 222 3.31 10.99 -30.37
CA LEU A 222 3.52 10.82 -28.93
C LEU A 222 2.49 9.86 -28.33
N LYS A 223 2.92 9.09 -27.33
CA LYS A 223 2.02 8.21 -26.58
C LYS A 223 1.13 9.03 -25.63
N PRO A 224 -0.14 8.66 -25.44
CA PRO A 224 -1.01 9.35 -24.50
C PRO A 224 -0.60 9.11 -23.05
N LEU A 225 -0.77 10.14 -22.21
CA LEU A 225 -0.71 10.06 -20.75
C LEU A 225 -2.13 10.01 -20.19
N LEU A 226 -2.46 8.98 -19.41
CA LEU A 226 -3.72 8.91 -18.67
C LEU A 226 -3.48 9.34 -17.21
N LEU A 227 -4.07 10.46 -16.82
CA LEU A 227 -4.13 10.88 -15.42
C LEU A 227 -5.50 10.50 -14.86
N ALA A 228 -5.50 9.54 -13.94
CA ALA A 228 -6.70 9.09 -13.27
C ALA A 228 -6.75 9.64 -11.85
N ALA A 229 -7.93 10.11 -11.47
CA ALA A 229 -8.29 10.42 -10.10
C ALA A 229 -9.69 9.86 -9.87
N HIS A 230 -9.96 9.45 -8.64
CA HIS A 230 -11.32 9.20 -8.20
C HIS A 230 -11.74 10.38 -7.34
N GLN A 231 -13.05 10.56 -7.18
CA GLN A 231 -13.60 11.59 -6.31
C GLN A 231 -13.51 11.18 -4.81
N ALA A 232 -12.66 10.20 -4.50
CA ALA A 232 -12.31 9.75 -3.15
C ALA A 232 -10.77 9.65 -2.99
N LEU A 233 -10.28 9.10 -1.88
CA LEU A 233 -8.95 9.40 -1.34
C LEU A 233 -7.77 8.59 -1.91
N ILE A 234 -6.63 9.27 -2.11
CA ILE A 234 -5.44 8.70 -2.75
C ILE A 234 -4.34 8.40 -1.73
N THR A 235 -3.82 7.17 -1.69
CA THR A 235 -2.55 6.84 -1.01
C THR A 235 -1.37 6.89 -1.99
N GLY A 236 -0.23 7.42 -1.51
CA GLY A 236 0.97 7.74 -2.31
C GLY A 236 1.59 9.05 -1.83
N GLY A 237 2.83 9.34 -2.22
CA GLY A 237 3.52 10.59 -1.87
C GLY A 237 4.95 10.40 -1.38
N TYR A 238 5.45 11.35 -0.59
CA TYR A 238 6.77 11.28 0.01
C TYR A 238 6.75 11.55 1.52
N ALA A 239 7.73 10.99 2.23
CA ALA A 239 7.88 11.14 3.67
C ALA A 239 9.35 11.01 4.06
N GLU A 240 9.76 11.63 5.17
CA GLU A 240 11.05 11.35 5.78
C GLU A 240 11.00 9.98 6.48
N ARG A 241 11.92 9.09 6.13
CA ARG A 241 12.09 7.78 6.75
C ARG A 241 13.57 7.48 6.90
N TYR A 242 13.98 7.13 8.11
CA TYR A 242 15.37 6.76 8.40
C TYR A 242 16.38 7.83 7.92
N GLY A 243 16.12 9.10 8.22
CA GLY A 243 16.99 10.23 7.90
C GLY A 243 17.05 10.62 6.42
N THR A 244 16.17 10.05 5.59
CA THR A 244 16.11 10.32 4.14
C THR A 244 14.67 10.56 3.70
N VAL A 245 14.46 11.54 2.82
CA VAL A 245 13.16 11.78 2.20
C VAL A 245 12.95 10.76 1.09
N ILE A 246 11.87 9.99 1.20
CA ILE A 246 11.56 8.88 0.30
C ILE A 246 10.20 9.12 -0.33
N ALA A 247 10.17 9.19 -1.66
CA ALA A 247 8.97 9.06 -2.46
C ALA A 247 8.69 7.59 -2.73
N THR A 248 7.46 7.15 -2.47
CA THR A 248 7.05 5.76 -2.76
C THR A 248 6.04 5.76 -3.89
N ALA A 249 6.46 5.25 -5.05
CA ALA A 249 5.63 5.07 -6.22
C ALA A 249 4.94 3.70 -6.15
N GLY A 250 3.61 3.68 -6.09
CA GLY A 250 2.84 2.43 -6.06
C GLY A 250 2.88 1.73 -7.42
N ILE A 251 3.58 0.61 -7.53
CA ILE A 251 3.82 -0.11 -8.80
C ILE A 251 3.08 -1.45 -8.89
N ALA A 252 2.45 -1.89 -7.81
CA ALA A 252 1.74 -3.16 -7.73
C ALA A 252 0.67 -3.10 -6.66
N GLU A 253 -0.38 -3.90 -6.80
CA GLU A 253 -1.48 -3.99 -5.85
C GLU A 253 -1.69 -5.46 -5.47
N LYS A 254 -1.92 -5.69 -4.17
CA LYS A 254 -2.26 -7.01 -3.64
C LYS A 254 -3.60 -7.47 -4.20
N GLY A 255 -3.75 -8.77 -4.42
CA GLY A 255 -5.05 -9.34 -4.75
C GLY A 255 -6.02 -9.25 -3.57
N TYR A 256 -7.27 -9.62 -3.81
CA TYR A 256 -8.36 -9.46 -2.87
C TYR A 256 -9.30 -10.66 -2.93
N LEU A 257 -9.80 -11.11 -1.79
CA LEU A 257 -10.90 -12.07 -1.71
C LEU A 257 -11.59 -11.91 -0.35
N ASP A 258 -12.90 -11.74 -0.36
CA ASP A 258 -13.70 -11.94 0.85
C ASP A 258 -14.30 -13.34 0.82
N THR A 259 -14.04 -14.12 1.86
CA THR A 259 -14.65 -15.43 2.06
C THR A 259 -15.73 -15.29 3.12
N MET A 260 -17.01 -15.40 2.72
CA MET A 260 -18.11 -15.56 3.67
C MET A 260 -18.17 -17.02 4.12
N ILE A 261 -18.15 -17.22 5.43
CA ILE A 261 -18.35 -18.51 6.10
C ILE A 261 -19.77 -18.48 6.66
N GLU A 262 -20.63 -19.34 6.15
CA GLU A 262 -22.04 -19.39 6.52
C GLU A 262 -22.39 -20.78 7.07
N ILE A 263 -22.96 -20.80 8.27
CA ILE A 263 -23.49 -21.99 8.92
C ILE A 263 -25.00 -21.89 8.95
N ALA A 264 -25.67 -22.93 8.46
CA ALA A 264 -27.08 -23.16 8.70
C ALA A 264 -27.27 -24.46 9.47
N SER A 265 -28.10 -24.44 10.52
CA SER A 265 -28.44 -25.62 11.31
C SER A 265 -29.83 -25.45 11.91
N PRO A 266 -30.45 -26.51 12.48
CA PRO A 266 -31.66 -26.36 13.26
C PRO A 266 -31.47 -25.31 14.36
N GLY A 267 -32.43 -24.39 14.46
CA GLY A 267 -32.55 -23.46 15.58
C GLY A 267 -33.28 -24.11 16.75
N GLY A 268 -33.91 -23.30 17.60
CA GLY A 268 -34.72 -23.83 18.69
C GLY A 268 -34.79 -22.93 19.91
N HIS A 269 -35.35 -23.47 20.99
CA HIS A 269 -35.49 -22.75 22.25
C HIS A 269 -34.22 -22.91 23.10
N SER A 270 -33.65 -21.81 23.61
CA SER A 270 -32.38 -21.85 24.34
C SER A 270 -32.40 -22.66 25.64
N SER A 271 -33.57 -23.06 26.16
CA SER A 271 -33.68 -23.92 27.35
C SER A 271 -33.44 -25.41 27.07
N ILE A 272 -33.43 -25.82 25.80
CA ILE A 272 -33.13 -27.20 25.38
C ILE A 272 -32.12 -27.13 24.23
N PRO A 273 -30.88 -26.65 24.50
CA PRO A 273 -29.92 -26.45 23.44
C PRO A 273 -29.37 -27.80 22.92
N PRO A 274 -29.06 -27.89 21.62
CA PRO A 274 -28.25 -28.98 21.10
C PRO A 274 -26.81 -28.88 21.63
N PRO A 275 -25.97 -29.91 21.44
CA PRO A 275 -24.56 -29.88 21.86
C PRO A 275 -23.76 -28.69 21.27
N HIS A 276 -24.10 -28.27 20.05
CA HIS A 276 -23.48 -27.12 19.38
C HIS A 276 -24.53 -26.23 18.71
N THR A 277 -24.43 -24.92 18.96
CA THR A 277 -25.27 -23.90 18.31
C THR A 277 -24.60 -23.42 17.01
N SER A 278 -25.34 -22.79 16.09
CA SER A 278 -24.76 -22.23 14.86
C SER A 278 -23.66 -21.22 15.16
N ILE A 279 -23.85 -20.37 16.18
CA ILE A 279 -22.82 -19.42 16.63
C ILE A 279 -21.60 -20.17 17.18
N GLY A 280 -21.80 -21.21 17.99
CA GLY A 280 -20.69 -21.99 18.54
C GLY A 280 -19.86 -22.71 17.46
N MET A 281 -20.52 -23.27 16.45
CA MET A 281 -19.84 -23.90 15.30
C MET A 281 -19.10 -22.84 14.48
N LEU A 282 -19.72 -21.70 14.16
CA LEU A 282 -19.07 -20.59 13.48
C LEU A 282 -17.85 -20.10 14.26
N SER A 283 -17.97 -19.89 15.58
CA SER A 283 -16.84 -19.46 16.41
C SER A 283 -15.66 -20.44 16.35
N ALA A 284 -15.91 -21.75 16.31
CA ALA A 284 -14.84 -22.74 16.15
C ALA A 284 -14.14 -22.61 14.78
N LEU A 285 -14.89 -22.40 13.70
CA LEU A 285 -14.33 -22.17 12.35
C LEU A 285 -13.48 -20.89 12.30
N LEU A 286 -13.93 -19.81 12.95
CA LEU A 286 -13.19 -18.55 13.01
C LEU A 286 -11.90 -18.65 13.83
N VAL A 287 -11.93 -19.40 14.93
CA VAL A 287 -10.72 -19.73 15.70
C VAL A 287 -9.73 -20.51 14.84
N GLU A 288 -10.21 -21.42 13.98
CA GLU A 288 -9.34 -22.18 13.06
C GLU A 288 -8.62 -21.27 12.06
N TYR A 289 -9.30 -20.24 11.52
CA TYR A 289 -8.64 -19.23 10.69
C TYR A 289 -7.54 -18.50 11.45
N GLU A 290 -7.84 -17.94 12.63
CA GLU A 290 -6.90 -17.16 13.44
C GLU A 290 -5.71 -18.00 13.93
N ALA A 291 -5.93 -19.28 14.25
CA ALA A 291 -4.88 -20.20 14.66
C ALA A 291 -3.94 -20.62 13.50
N ASN A 292 -4.36 -20.44 12.25
CA ASN A 292 -3.62 -20.86 11.06
C ASN A 292 -3.29 -19.68 10.12
N PRO A 293 -2.58 -18.63 10.57
CA PRO A 293 -2.21 -17.50 9.71
C PRO A 293 -1.29 -17.94 8.58
N PHE A 294 -1.30 -17.18 7.48
CA PHE A 294 -0.37 -17.38 6.39
C PHE A 294 1.09 -17.28 6.86
N LYS A 295 1.91 -18.24 6.45
CA LYS A 295 3.37 -18.15 6.62
C LYS A 295 3.90 -17.16 5.59
N VAL A 296 4.56 -16.11 6.07
CA VAL A 296 5.07 -15.02 5.23
C VAL A 296 6.58 -15.13 5.15
N HIS A 297 7.09 -14.98 3.92
CA HIS A 297 8.53 -14.89 3.64
C HIS A 297 8.81 -13.67 2.77
N LEU A 298 10.02 -13.12 2.88
CA LEU A 298 10.48 -12.02 2.07
C LEU A 298 10.98 -12.53 0.72
N SER A 299 10.11 -12.51 -0.29
CA SER A 299 10.47 -12.85 -1.66
C SER A 299 11.26 -11.72 -2.34
N ARG A 300 12.35 -12.08 -3.05
CA ARG A 300 13.09 -11.11 -3.89
C ARG A 300 12.27 -10.55 -5.05
N ALA A 301 11.20 -11.25 -5.44
CA ALA A 301 10.28 -10.81 -6.49
C ALA A 301 9.21 -9.83 -5.97
N ALA A 302 9.07 -9.68 -4.65
CA ALA A 302 8.07 -8.80 -4.08
C ALA A 302 8.48 -7.32 -4.23
N PRO A 303 7.57 -6.41 -4.61
CA PRO A 303 7.83 -4.97 -4.67
C PRO A 303 8.37 -4.38 -3.36
N ILE A 304 7.94 -4.92 -2.20
CA ILE A 304 8.46 -4.50 -0.90
C ILE A 304 9.95 -4.82 -0.73
N TYR A 305 10.45 -5.88 -1.35
CA TYR A 305 11.88 -6.20 -1.30
C TYR A 305 12.70 -5.17 -2.08
N SER A 306 12.23 -4.73 -3.25
CA SER A 306 12.86 -3.62 -4.00
C SER A 306 12.86 -2.32 -3.17
N ASN A 307 11.79 -2.05 -2.43
CA ASN A 307 11.76 -0.92 -1.49
C ASN A 307 12.86 -1.05 -0.43
N VAL A 308 12.97 -2.22 0.22
CA VAL A 308 14.01 -2.51 1.23
C VAL A 308 15.42 -2.36 0.66
N GLN A 309 15.67 -2.84 -0.57
CA GLN A 309 16.96 -2.63 -1.26
C GLN A 309 17.28 -1.15 -1.38
N CYS A 310 16.32 -0.33 -1.82
CA CYS A 310 16.50 1.11 -1.90
C CYS A 310 16.79 1.77 -0.54
N LEU A 311 16.12 1.33 0.54
CA LEU A 311 16.42 1.82 1.88
C LEU A 311 17.84 1.46 2.30
N GLY A 312 18.29 0.23 2.04
CA GLY A 312 19.66 -0.19 2.33
C GLY A 312 20.72 0.60 1.56
N VAL A 313 20.40 1.05 0.35
CA VAL A 313 21.33 1.87 -0.44
C VAL A 313 21.33 3.33 0.05
N HIS A 314 20.15 3.95 0.16
CA HIS A 314 20.05 5.42 0.23
C HIS A 314 19.61 6.00 1.58
N ALA A 315 18.98 5.21 2.46
CA ALA A 315 18.49 5.73 3.73
C ALA A 315 19.64 5.94 4.72
N LYS A 316 19.79 7.11 5.33
CA LYS A 316 20.97 7.47 6.14
C LYS A 316 21.03 6.71 7.46
N ASP A 317 19.91 6.60 8.16
CA ASP A 317 19.85 6.11 9.55
C ASP A 317 19.65 4.59 9.65
N ILE A 318 19.79 3.85 8.54
CA ILE A 318 19.80 2.38 8.58
C ILE A 318 21.12 1.90 9.20
N PRO A 319 21.08 1.09 10.28
CA PRO A 319 22.29 0.63 10.96
C PRO A 319 23.27 -0.07 10.00
N PRO A 320 24.60 0.14 10.10
CA PRO A 320 25.57 -0.42 9.15
C PRO A 320 25.52 -1.95 9.01
N ARG A 321 25.15 -2.67 10.08
CA ARG A 321 24.94 -4.12 10.03
C ARG A 321 23.73 -4.49 9.18
N VAL A 322 22.60 -3.82 9.39
CA VAL A 322 21.35 -4.05 8.63
C VAL A 322 21.57 -3.69 7.16
N ARG A 323 22.24 -2.56 6.89
CA ARG A 323 22.64 -2.15 5.54
C ARG A 323 23.40 -3.23 4.78
N ARG A 324 24.43 -3.81 5.41
CA ARG A 324 25.22 -4.90 4.81
C ARG A 324 24.36 -6.14 4.55
N LEU A 325 23.44 -6.47 5.45
CA LEU A 325 22.51 -7.59 5.26
C LEU A 325 21.54 -7.35 4.10
N ILE A 326 20.99 -6.13 3.98
CA ILE A 326 20.14 -5.77 2.86
C ILE A 326 20.91 -5.95 1.55
N LYS A 327 22.09 -5.35 1.41
CA LYS A 327 22.90 -5.48 0.18
C LYS A 327 23.25 -6.94 -0.13
N ALA A 328 23.65 -7.72 0.88
CA ALA A 328 24.00 -9.13 0.72
C ALA A 328 22.78 -10.02 0.40
N SER A 329 21.57 -9.62 0.82
CA SER A 329 20.35 -10.40 0.59
C SER A 329 20.00 -10.56 -0.88
N ALA A 330 20.49 -9.68 -1.76
CA ALA A 330 20.33 -9.81 -3.21
C ALA A 330 20.90 -11.11 -3.77
N TYR A 331 21.95 -11.66 -3.13
CA TYR A 331 22.68 -12.83 -3.65
C TYR A 331 22.84 -13.96 -2.63
N SER A 332 22.43 -13.76 -1.35
CA SER A 332 22.57 -14.76 -0.29
C SER A 332 21.25 -15.03 0.41
N ASP A 333 20.77 -16.29 0.37
CA ASP A 333 19.56 -16.71 1.09
C ASP A 333 19.71 -16.65 2.60
N LYS A 334 20.93 -16.85 3.12
CA LYS A 334 21.21 -16.67 4.54
C LYS A 334 21.03 -15.21 4.95
N ALA A 335 21.54 -14.26 4.14
CA ALA A 335 21.33 -12.84 4.40
C ALA A 335 19.85 -12.44 4.23
N LEU A 336 19.15 -13.02 3.24
CA LEU A 336 17.71 -12.82 3.04
C LEU A 336 16.89 -13.26 4.26
N LYS A 337 17.15 -14.44 4.81
CA LYS A 337 16.49 -14.92 6.04
C LYS A 337 16.80 -14.05 7.26
N GLN A 338 18.02 -13.52 7.35
CA GLN A 338 18.39 -12.63 8.45
C GLN A 338 17.69 -11.27 8.35
N ILE A 339 17.59 -10.69 7.15
CA ILE A 339 16.86 -9.43 6.97
C ILE A 339 15.35 -9.62 7.09
N GLU A 340 14.80 -10.74 6.63
CA GLU A 340 13.40 -11.14 6.87
C GLU A 340 13.07 -11.09 8.36
N LYS A 341 13.90 -11.76 9.18
CA LYS A 341 13.74 -11.75 10.64
C LYS A 341 13.76 -10.33 11.21
N ILE A 342 14.73 -9.52 10.80
CA ILE A 342 14.84 -8.12 11.27
C ILE A 342 13.61 -7.31 10.87
N LEU A 343 13.17 -7.38 9.62
CA LEU A 343 12.03 -6.60 9.14
C LEU A 343 10.71 -7.02 9.78
N PHE A 344 10.56 -8.30 10.15
CA PHE A 344 9.31 -8.85 10.69
C PHE A 344 9.23 -8.88 12.22
N GLU A 345 10.34 -8.65 12.93
CA GLU A 345 10.39 -8.74 14.41
C GLU A 345 10.97 -7.47 15.07
N ASP A 346 11.68 -6.61 14.34
CA ASP A 346 12.28 -5.41 14.94
C ASP A 346 11.30 -4.22 14.90
N SER A 347 11.02 -3.66 16.08
CA SER A 347 10.18 -2.48 16.27
C SER A 347 10.60 -1.27 15.44
N MET A 348 11.88 -1.15 15.06
CA MET A 348 12.40 -0.10 14.16
C MET A 348 11.69 -0.09 12.81
N PHE A 349 11.22 -1.24 12.34
CA PHE A 349 10.63 -1.42 11.01
C PHE A 349 9.10 -1.42 11.00
N LYS A 350 8.42 -1.06 12.11
CA LYS A 350 6.95 -1.24 12.20
C LYS A 350 6.54 -2.65 11.74
N GLU A 351 7.11 -3.67 12.37
CA GLU A 351 7.03 -5.12 12.08
C GLU A 351 5.83 -5.59 11.22
N ASN A 352 4.61 -5.23 11.61
CA ASN A 352 3.37 -5.67 10.96
C ASN A 352 3.23 -5.14 9.52
N VAL A 353 3.81 -3.98 9.19
CA VAL A 353 3.72 -3.38 7.86
C VAL A 353 4.54 -4.17 6.85
N TYR A 354 5.82 -4.47 7.13
CA TYR A 354 6.64 -5.23 6.18
C TYR A 354 6.12 -6.66 6.01
N LYS A 355 5.67 -7.30 7.10
CA LYS A 355 5.07 -8.63 7.04
C LYS A 355 3.78 -8.62 6.21
N ALA A 356 2.88 -7.67 6.43
CA ALA A 356 1.64 -7.56 5.66
C ALA A 356 1.87 -7.22 4.17
N LEU A 357 2.91 -6.45 3.85
CA LEU A 357 3.25 -6.13 2.45
C LEU A 357 4.04 -7.24 1.74
N ALA A 358 4.72 -8.11 2.49
CA ALA A 358 5.51 -9.20 1.92
C ALA A 358 4.68 -10.44 1.59
N GLY A 359 3.59 -10.71 2.31
CA GLY A 359 2.80 -11.94 2.12
C GLY A 359 1.30 -11.75 2.21
N THR A 360 0.56 -12.84 2.04
CA THR A 360 -0.90 -12.83 2.13
C THR A 360 -1.31 -12.60 3.58
N SER A 361 -2.31 -11.74 3.79
CA SER A 361 -2.88 -11.48 5.10
C SER A 361 -4.36 -11.83 5.11
N GLN A 362 -4.88 -12.16 6.29
CA GLN A 362 -6.29 -12.40 6.53
C GLN A 362 -6.77 -11.59 7.73
N ALA A 363 -8.04 -11.20 7.74
CA ALA A 363 -8.71 -10.58 8.88
C ALA A 363 -10.21 -10.92 8.88
N ILE A 364 -10.79 -11.15 10.05
CA ILE A 364 -12.24 -11.33 10.19
C ILE A 364 -12.87 -9.96 10.44
N ASP A 365 -13.62 -9.46 9.46
CA ASP A 365 -14.10 -8.07 9.48
C ASP A 365 -15.57 -7.96 9.88
N LEU A 366 -16.38 -8.98 9.55
CA LEU A 366 -17.82 -9.00 9.80
C LEU A 366 -18.25 -10.31 10.48
N ILE A 367 -19.22 -10.23 11.40
CA ILE A 367 -19.83 -11.38 12.05
C ILE A 367 -21.29 -11.09 12.39
N GLN A 368 -22.19 -12.06 12.15
CA GLN A 368 -23.60 -11.94 12.48
C GLN A 368 -24.21 -13.30 12.88
N GLY A 369 -25.09 -13.28 13.88
CA GLY A 369 -25.89 -14.43 14.29
C GLY A 369 -26.81 -14.10 15.46
N GLY A 370 -28.00 -14.73 15.50
CA GLY A 370 -28.99 -14.52 16.56
C GLY A 370 -29.85 -13.28 16.38
N VAL A 371 -31.05 -13.31 16.97
CA VAL A 371 -32.00 -12.17 16.98
C VAL A 371 -32.49 -11.86 18.40
N LYS A 372 -32.62 -12.89 19.24
CA LYS A 372 -33.12 -12.79 20.62
C LYS A 372 -32.40 -13.80 21.50
N THR A 373 -32.16 -13.46 22.77
CA THR A 373 -31.35 -14.26 23.71
C THR A 373 -31.90 -15.65 24.04
N ASN A 374 -33.21 -15.88 23.88
CA ASN A 374 -33.87 -17.14 24.18
C ASN A 374 -34.24 -17.98 22.93
N ALA A 375 -33.75 -17.57 21.75
CA ALA A 375 -33.94 -18.29 20.50
C ALA A 375 -32.57 -18.59 19.88
N LEU A 376 -32.30 -19.87 19.63
CA LEU A 376 -31.10 -20.30 18.93
C LEU A 376 -31.25 -19.94 17.45
N PRO A 377 -30.26 -19.25 16.86
CA PRO A 377 -30.31 -18.92 15.45
C PRO A 377 -30.27 -20.18 14.59
N GLU A 378 -30.96 -20.14 13.47
CA GLU A 378 -30.84 -21.15 12.40
C GLU A 378 -29.67 -20.85 11.46
N GLN A 379 -29.16 -19.61 11.50
CA GLN A 379 -28.09 -19.12 10.64
C GLN A 379 -27.11 -18.23 11.40
N ALA A 380 -25.83 -18.43 11.16
CA ALA A 380 -24.75 -17.55 11.60
C ALA A 380 -23.68 -17.46 10.51
N TRP A 381 -23.11 -16.29 10.30
CA TRP A 381 -22.07 -16.09 9.30
C TRP A 381 -21.02 -15.07 9.70
N ALA A 382 -19.87 -15.13 9.04
CA ALA A 382 -18.80 -14.14 9.15
C ALA A 382 -18.10 -13.96 7.80
N VAL A 383 -17.37 -12.85 7.65
CA VAL A 383 -16.57 -12.59 6.45
C VAL A 383 -15.10 -12.45 6.82
N VAL A 384 -14.26 -13.22 6.13
CA VAL A 384 -12.80 -13.17 6.23
C VAL A 384 -12.23 -12.50 4.99
N ASN A 385 -11.59 -11.36 5.20
CA ASN A 385 -10.92 -10.58 4.18
C ASN A 385 -9.52 -11.12 3.94
N HIS A 386 -9.17 -11.36 2.69
CA HIS A 386 -7.84 -11.80 2.27
C HIS A 386 -7.20 -10.76 1.37
N ARG A 387 -6.00 -10.30 1.74
CA ARG A 387 -5.12 -9.49 0.87
C ARG A 387 -4.02 -10.37 0.35
N ILE A 388 -4.09 -10.72 -0.93
CA ILE A 388 -3.25 -11.73 -1.59
C ILE A 388 -1.91 -11.12 -2.01
N ALA A 389 -0.81 -11.77 -1.67
CA ALA A 389 0.54 -11.30 -1.97
C ALA A 389 0.79 -11.10 -3.47
N THR A 390 1.64 -10.13 -3.82
CA THR A 390 1.98 -9.79 -5.21
C THR A 390 3.11 -10.63 -5.79
N ASP A 391 3.80 -11.41 -4.96
CA ASP A 391 4.90 -12.27 -5.39
C ASP A 391 4.33 -13.47 -6.15
N ARG A 392 4.11 -13.26 -7.44
CA ARG A 392 3.74 -14.38 -8.31
C ARG A 392 4.81 -15.46 -8.25
N CYS A 393 4.37 -16.71 -8.12
CA CYS A 393 4.97 -17.79 -8.89
C CYS A 393 4.83 -17.45 -10.38
N ALA A 394 5.72 -16.60 -10.90
CA ALA A 394 5.65 -16.17 -12.28
C ALA A 394 5.91 -17.39 -13.18
N LYS A 395 4.92 -17.76 -14.00
CA LYS A 395 5.06 -18.58 -15.20
C LYS A 395 5.92 -17.85 -16.24
N ARG A 396 7.18 -17.52 -15.91
CA ARG A 396 8.09 -16.79 -16.80
C ARG A 396 9.30 -17.65 -17.15
N SER A 397 9.00 -18.79 -17.76
CA SER A 397 9.86 -19.53 -18.69
C SER A 397 9.01 -20.67 -19.28
N PRO A 398 9.10 -20.99 -20.58
CA PRO A 398 8.54 -22.22 -21.14
C PRO A 398 9.16 -23.49 -20.52
N PHE A 399 10.15 -23.33 -19.63
CA PHE A 399 10.83 -24.42 -18.93
C PHE A 399 10.98 -24.12 -17.42
N ARG A 400 9.86 -24.00 -16.71
CA ARG A 400 9.72 -24.35 -15.28
C ARG A 400 8.25 -24.27 -14.90
N ILE A 401 7.58 -25.41 -14.96
CA ILE A 401 6.40 -25.67 -14.15
C ILE A 401 6.86 -25.47 -12.70
N CYS A 402 6.09 -24.74 -11.89
CA CYS A 402 6.23 -24.76 -10.43
C CYS A 402 5.94 -26.19 -9.98
N HIS A 403 6.95 -27.06 -10.09
CA HIS A 403 6.83 -28.43 -9.66
C HIS A 403 6.69 -28.40 -8.15
N ASN A 404 5.61 -29.04 -7.74
CA ASN A 404 5.33 -29.58 -6.44
C ASN A 404 6.52 -30.46 -6.01
N THR A 405 7.65 -29.88 -5.63
CA THR A 405 8.67 -30.57 -4.85
C THR A 405 8.28 -30.41 -3.39
N SER A 406 8.04 -31.54 -2.76
CA SER A 406 7.43 -31.73 -1.44
C SER A 406 8.21 -31.16 -0.25
N GLU A 407 9.11 -30.19 -0.47
CA GLU A 407 9.93 -29.58 0.59
C GLU A 407 9.88 -28.05 0.65
N ASN A 408 9.20 -27.34 -0.28
CA ASN A 408 9.03 -25.88 -0.21
C ASN A 408 7.62 -25.41 -0.59
N LEU A 409 6.61 -25.86 0.16
CA LEU A 409 5.19 -25.48 0.05
C LEU A 409 4.90 -24.02 0.46
N HIS A 410 5.92 -23.17 0.62
CA HIS A 410 5.80 -21.89 1.34
C HIS A 410 5.50 -20.66 0.46
N THR A 411 5.36 -20.82 -0.86
CA THR A 411 4.98 -19.74 -1.80
C THR A 411 3.58 -19.94 -2.44
N ALA A 412 2.76 -20.84 -1.88
CA ALA A 412 1.56 -21.37 -2.53
C ALA A 412 0.25 -20.57 -2.33
N TYR A 413 0.31 -19.29 -1.92
CA TYR A 413 -0.87 -18.48 -1.62
C TYR A 413 -0.79 -17.08 -2.27
N SER A 414 -0.57 -17.07 -3.58
CA SER A 414 -0.37 -15.86 -4.39
C SER A 414 -1.48 -15.65 -5.45
N SER A 415 -2.56 -16.43 -5.38
CA SER A 415 -3.72 -16.33 -6.27
C SER A 415 -5.04 -16.58 -5.56
N VAL A 416 -6.15 -16.08 -6.13
CA VAL A 416 -7.49 -16.26 -5.56
C VAL A 416 -7.82 -17.75 -5.41
N ALA A 417 -7.54 -18.55 -6.44
CA ALA A 417 -7.82 -19.98 -6.43
C ALA A 417 -7.06 -20.73 -5.32
N GLU A 418 -5.83 -20.33 -5.02
CA GLU A 418 -5.04 -20.92 -3.93
C GLU A 418 -5.62 -20.58 -2.55
N ILE A 419 -6.13 -19.36 -2.35
CA ILE A 419 -6.80 -18.96 -1.11
C ILE A 419 -8.11 -19.73 -0.95
N MET A 420 -8.95 -19.77 -2.00
CA MET A 420 -10.20 -20.54 -1.99
C MET A 420 -9.96 -22.01 -1.63
N ARG A 421 -8.94 -22.63 -2.23
CA ARG A 421 -8.56 -24.02 -1.92
C ARG A 421 -8.06 -24.17 -0.48
N ARG A 422 -7.26 -23.24 0.04
CA ARG A 422 -6.77 -23.26 1.42
C ARG A 422 -7.94 -23.22 2.39
N ASP A 423 -8.82 -22.25 2.23
CA ASP A 423 -9.98 -22.01 3.09
C ASP A 423 -10.91 -23.23 3.09
N MET A 424 -11.12 -23.81 1.90
CA MET A 424 -11.84 -25.05 1.73
C MET A 424 -11.26 -26.19 2.59
N GLU A 425 -9.96 -26.48 2.42
CA GLU A 425 -9.28 -27.57 3.13
C GLU A 425 -9.13 -27.30 4.64
N LEU A 426 -8.94 -26.04 5.04
CA LEU A 426 -8.76 -25.64 6.44
C LEU A 426 -9.99 -25.98 7.28
N LEU A 427 -11.19 -25.75 6.72
CA LEU A 427 -12.44 -25.95 7.45
C LEU A 427 -13.05 -27.35 7.29
N LYS A 428 -12.55 -28.15 6.34
CA LYS A 428 -13.06 -29.49 6.05
C LYS A 428 -13.10 -30.41 7.29
N PRO A 429 -12.07 -30.48 8.15
CA PRO A 429 -12.12 -31.32 9.35
C PRO A 429 -13.20 -30.87 10.35
N LEU A 430 -13.49 -29.57 10.43
CA LEU A 430 -14.53 -29.04 11.32
C LEU A 430 -15.93 -29.29 10.74
N ALA A 431 -16.10 -29.22 9.43
CA ALA A 431 -17.34 -29.61 8.77
C ALA A 431 -17.69 -31.08 9.06
N GLU A 432 -16.71 -31.98 8.94
CA GLU A 432 -16.86 -33.40 9.27
C GLU A 432 -17.17 -33.60 10.76
N ARG A 433 -16.42 -32.93 11.64
CA ARG A 433 -16.61 -33.00 13.10
C ARG A 433 -18.02 -32.58 13.54
N PHE A 434 -18.58 -31.55 12.91
CA PHE A 434 -19.93 -31.05 13.23
C PHE A 434 -21.04 -31.71 12.40
N ASN A 435 -20.71 -32.72 11.58
CA ASN A 435 -21.64 -33.40 10.68
C ASN A 435 -22.42 -32.41 9.79
N LEU A 436 -21.70 -31.50 9.12
CA LEU A 436 -22.28 -30.53 8.20
C LEU A 436 -22.08 -30.98 6.76
N THR A 437 -23.09 -30.80 5.91
CA THR A 437 -22.82 -30.76 4.47
C THR A 437 -21.92 -29.57 4.18
N TYR A 438 -21.04 -29.70 3.20
CA TYR A 438 -20.05 -28.68 2.91
C TYR A 438 -20.03 -28.33 1.42
N THR A 439 -20.33 -27.07 1.12
CA THR A 439 -20.18 -26.46 -0.20
C THR A 439 -19.17 -25.33 -0.12
N ALA A 440 -18.19 -25.29 -1.02
CA ALA A 440 -17.21 -24.22 -1.09
C ALA A 440 -17.13 -23.67 -2.52
N PHE A 441 -17.35 -22.37 -2.67
CA PHE A 441 -17.24 -21.62 -3.93
C PHE A 441 -18.01 -22.27 -5.09
N GLY A 442 -19.23 -22.74 -4.81
CA GLY A 442 -20.11 -23.39 -5.79
C GLY A 442 -19.82 -24.87 -6.05
N THR A 443 -18.82 -25.46 -5.37
CA THR A 443 -18.47 -26.88 -5.47
C THR A 443 -18.95 -27.64 -4.24
N ALA A 444 -19.68 -28.74 -4.44
CA ALA A 444 -20.04 -29.66 -3.36
C ALA A 444 -18.81 -30.47 -2.92
N ILE A 445 -18.43 -30.35 -1.65
CA ILE A 445 -17.26 -31.02 -1.05
C ILE A 445 -17.70 -32.32 -0.36
N SER A 446 -18.84 -32.29 0.32
CA SER A 446 -19.52 -33.49 0.83
C SER A 446 -20.57 -33.99 -0.18
N PRO A 447 -20.95 -35.29 -0.14
CA PRO A 447 -22.08 -35.81 -0.92
C PRO A 447 -23.38 -35.07 -0.59
N GLU A 448 -24.19 -34.73 -1.60
CA GLU A 448 -25.46 -33.97 -1.42
C GLU A 448 -26.51 -34.73 -0.60
N ASP A 449 -26.53 -36.06 -0.69
CA ASP A 449 -27.53 -36.93 -0.03
C ASP A 449 -27.08 -37.50 1.32
N ALA A 450 -25.93 -37.08 1.85
CA ALA A 450 -25.45 -37.58 3.14
C ALA A 450 -26.29 -36.98 4.29
N PRO A 451 -26.76 -37.81 5.26
CA PRO A 451 -27.45 -37.28 6.44
C PRO A 451 -26.55 -36.32 7.23
N ALA A 452 -26.95 -35.05 7.30
CA ALA A 452 -26.19 -34.01 7.99
C ALA A 452 -27.04 -33.28 9.04
N TYR A 453 -26.37 -32.77 10.07
CA TYR A 453 -26.98 -31.91 11.08
C TYR A 453 -27.32 -30.52 10.54
N GLY A 454 -26.55 -30.02 9.58
CA GLY A 454 -26.70 -28.70 8.97
C GLY A 454 -25.80 -28.55 7.76
N SER A 455 -25.51 -27.31 7.36
CA SER A 455 -24.63 -27.00 6.23
C SER A 455 -23.60 -25.92 6.57
N LEU A 456 -22.40 -26.08 6.04
CA LEU A 456 -21.36 -25.06 5.91
C LEU A 456 -21.28 -24.63 4.44
N THR A 457 -21.30 -23.33 4.20
CA THR A 457 -21.10 -22.75 2.87
C THR A 457 -19.97 -21.72 2.91
N LEU A 458 -18.98 -21.88 2.03
CA LEU A 458 -18.02 -20.83 1.69
C LEU A 458 -18.37 -20.20 0.35
N ARG A 459 -18.37 -18.87 0.28
CA ARG A 459 -18.59 -18.13 -0.97
C ARG A 459 -17.90 -16.78 -0.94
N ASP A 460 -17.64 -16.23 -2.13
CA ASP A 460 -17.40 -14.80 -2.28
C ASP A 460 -18.77 -14.08 -2.21
N PRO A 461 -19.07 -13.36 -1.12
CA PRO A 461 -20.40 -12.80 -0.91
C PRO A 461 -20.73 -11.63 -1.86
N TRP A 462 -19.72 -10.99 -2.46
CA TRP A 462 -19.88 -9.79 -3.27
C TRP A 462 -19.33 -9.92 -4.69
N VAL A 463 -18.77 -11.08 -5.06
CA VAL A 463 -18.08 -11.29 -6.34
C VAL A 463 -16.95 -10.26 -6.51
N SER A 464 -16.22 -10.02 -5.41
CA SER A 464 -15.15 -9.02 -5.30
C SER A 464 -13.75 -9.61 -5.55
N ALA A 465 -13.64 -10.93 -5.73
CA ALA A 465 -12.37 -11.61 -5.91
C ALA A 465 -11.51 -11.01 -7.03
N LEU A 466 -10.25 -10.74 -6.71
CA LEU A 466 -9.32 -10.03 -7.56
C LEU A 466 -7.91 -10.63 -7.46
N GLU A 467 -7.35 -11.03 -8.60
CA GLU A 467 -5.96 -11.50 -8.66
C GLU A 467 -4.98 -10.35 -8.38
N PRO A 468 -3.76 -10.61 -7.85
CA PRO A 468 -2.76 -9.55 -7.68
C PRO A 468 -2.43 -8.84 -9.00
N ALA A 469 -2.29 -7.51 -8.91
CA ALA A 469 -2.07 -6.68 -10.08
C ALA A 469 -0.76 -7.00 -10.79
N PRO A 470 -0.67 -6.77 -12.12
CA PRO A 470 0.60 -6.69 -12.80
C PRO A 470 1.54 -5.68 -12.15
N VAL A 471 2.80 -6.10 -11.95
CA VAL A 471 3.85 -5.23 -11.41
C VAL A 471 4.37 -4.34 -12.54
N THR A 472 4.29 -3.03 -12.35
CA THR A 472 4.84 -2.05 -13.27
C THR A 472 6.37 -2.15 -13.31
N PRO A 473 6.99 -2.21 -14.50
CA PRO A 473 8.45 -2.21 -14.63
C PRO A 473 9.09 -0.95 -14.05
N THR A 474 10.23 -1.10 -13.38
CA THR A 474 11.01 0.01 -12.79
C THR A 474 12.48 0.03 -13.20
N GLY A 475 12.86 -0.83 -14.16
CA GLY A 475 14.24 -0.94 -14.63
C GLY A 475 14.69 0.22 -15.54
N PRO A 476 15.93 0.19 -16.04
CA PRO A 476 16.49 1.24 -16.91
C PRO A 476 15.65 1.53 -18.18
N ASP A 477 15.00 0.51 -18.74
CA ASP A 477 14.16 0.64 -19.93
C ASP A 477 12.71 1.04 -19.61
N ALA A 478 12.35 1.20 -18.33
CA ALA A 478 11.03 1.60 -17.90
C ALA A 478 10.84 3.13 -17.99
N ILE A 479 10.79 3.64 -19.23
CA ILE A 479 10.69 5.08 -19.53
C ILE A 479 9.60 5.78 -18.68
N PRO A 480 8.35 5.27 -18.55
CA PRO A 480 7.34 5.94 -17.74
C PRO A 480 7.70 6.08 -16.26
N TYR A 481 8.34 5.05 -15.67
CA TYR A 481 8.79 5.09 -14.28
C TYR A 481 9.96 6.06 -14.10
N ARG A 482 10.86 6.14 -15.10
CA ARG A 482 11.98 7.08 -15.09
C ARG A 482 11.54 8.54 -15.21
N ILE A 483 10.62 8.85 -16.12
CA ILE A 483 10.03 10.19 -16.27
C ILE A 483 9.35 10.60 -14.95
N LEU A 484 8.55 9.72 -14.36
CA LEU A 484 7.93 9.97 -13.06
C LEU A 484 9.00 10.24 -11.99
N SER A 485 10.02 9.38 -11.89
CA SER A 485 11.07 9.50 -10.87
C SER A 485 11.85 10.81 -10.99
N GLY A 486 12.28 11.17 -12.21
CA GLY A 486 12.97 12.43 -12.47
C GLY A 486 12.09 13.64 -12.19
N THR A 487 10.80 13.58 -12.54
CA THR A 487 9.81 14.62 -12.25
C THR A 487 9.60 14.83 -10.74
N ILE A 488 9.54 13.73 -9.97
CA ILE A 488 9.43 13.79 -8.50
C ILE A 488 10.63 14.57 -7.93
N LYS A 489 11.84 14.19 -8.33
CA LYS A 489 13.07 14.83 -7.84
C LYS A 489 13.15 16.31 -8.23
N ALA A 490 12.86 16.62 -9.51
CA ALA A 490 12.84 17.99 -10.00
C ALA A 490 11.81 18.86 -9.28
N THR A 491 10.61 18.34 -9.04
CA THR A 491 9.57 19.10 -8.34
C THR A 491 9.94 19.32 -6.88
N TYR A 492 10.38 18.27 -6.17
CA TYR A 492 10.77 18.36 -4.77
C TYR A 492 11.88 19.39 -4.54
N ASN A 493 12.91 19.35 -5.41
CA ASN A 493 14.03 20.29 -5.40
C ASN A 493 13.58 21.71 -5.78
N GLY A 494 12.85 21.85 -6.88
CA GLY A 494 12.39 23.15 -7.38
C GLY A 494 11.45 23.87 -6.42
N HIS A 495 10.60 23.14 -5.70
CA HIS A 495 9.71 23.71 -4.68
C HIS A 495 10.49 24.30 -3.49
N ARG A 496 11.66 23.73 -3.17
CA ARG A 496 12.50 24.09 -2.01
C ARG A 496 13.76 24.89 -2.37
N GLY A 497 14.03 25.13 -3.65
CA GLY A 497 15.27 25.77 -4.10
C GLY A 497 16.52 24.95 -3.82
N LEU A 498 16.42 23.62 -3.89
CA LEU A 498 17.52 22.69 -3.64
C LEU A 498 18.16 22.23 -4.95
N GLU A 499 19.43 21.84 -4.89
CA GLU A 499 20.16 21.20 -5.99
C GLU A 499 20.60 19.79 -5.59
N GLY A 500 20.84 18.92 -6.59
CA GLY A 500 21.31 17.55 -6.38
C GLY A 500 20.23 16.54 -5.97
N ASP A 501 20.65 15.47 -5.29
CA ASP A 501 19.78 14.34 -4.92
C ASP A 501 19.25 14.45 -3.47
N ASN A 502 18.10 15.09 -3.31
CA ASN A 502 17.49 15.34 -1.99
C ASN A 502 16.28 14.44 -1.68
N ILE A 503 15.85 13.60 -2.63
CA ILE A 503 14.72 12.70 -2.47
C ILE A 503 14.95 11.41 -3.26
N VAL A 504 14.74 10.28 -2.57
CA VAL A 504 14.91 8.95 -3.16
C VAL A 504 13.56 8.43 -3.62
N VAL A 505 13.46 8.00 -4.88
CA VAL A 505 12.25 7.38 -5.43
C VAL A 505 12.35 5.87 -5.30
N THR A 506 11.35 5.28 -4.66
CA THR A 506 11.31 3.85 -4.35
C THR A 506 10.01 3.22 -4.86
N PRO A 507 10.05 1.96 -5.33
CA PRO A 507 8.83 1.23 -5.62
C PRO A 507 8.07 0.92 -4.33
N GLY A 508 6.76 0.78 -4.44
CA GLY A 508 5.88 0.36 -3.35
C GLY A 508 4.57 -0.22 -3.86
N HIS A 509 3.63 -0.37 -2.92
CA HIS A 509 2.30 -0.92 -3.21
C HIS A 509 1.28 0.19 -3.50
N SER A 510 0.22 -0.20 -4.21
CA SER A 510 -0.91 0.62 -4.66
C SER A 510 -2.23 -0.10 -4.33
N THR A 511 -3.33 0.61 -4.54
CA THR A 511 -4.70 0.07 -4.61
C THR A 511 -5.40 0.61 -5.85
N ASP A 512 -6.56 0.05 -6.18
CA ASP A 512 -7.54 0.57 -7.16
C ASP A 512 -7.06 0.59 -8.62
N THR A 513 -6.18 -0.35 -8.98
CA THR A 513 -5.55 -0.42 -10.31
C THR A 513 -6.30 -1.31 -11.30
N GLN A 514 -7.23 -2.15 -10.83
CA GLN A 514 -7.93 -3.17 -11.63
C GLN A 514 -8.58 -2.65 -12.91
N TYR A 515 -9.10 -1.44 -12.88
CA TYR A 515 -9.78 -0.82 -14.02
C TYR A 515 -8.84 -0.41 -15.16
N TYR A 516 -7.52 -0.41 -14.90
CA TYR A 516 -6.51 0.06 -15.85
C TYR A 516 -5.60 -1.05 -16.39
N TRP A 517 -5.66 -2.28 -15.85
CA TRP A 517 -4.76 -3.38 -16.21
C TRP A 517 -4.78 -3.75 -17.70
N LYS A 518 -5.94 -3.62 -18.35
CA LYS A 518 -6.09 -3.89 -19.79
C LYS A 518 -5.59 -2.74 -20.68
N LEU A 519 -5.31 -1.56 -20.11
CA LEU A 519 -4.88 -0.37 -20.86
C LEU A 519 -3.37 -0.33 -21.03
N THR A 520 -2.60 -0.62 -19.98
CA THR A 520 -1.14 -0.49 -20.00
C THR A 520 -0.48 -1.33 -18.90
N PRO A 521 0.74 -1.87 -19.13
CA PRO A 521 1.55 -2.48 -18.08
C PRO A 521 2.30 -1.44 -17.21
N HIS A 522 2.13 -0.14 -17.46
CA HIS A 522 2.78 0.95 -16.73
C HIS A 522 1.77 1.74 -15.90
N ILE A 523 1.27 1.12 -14.83
CA ILE A 523 0.29 1.73 -13.91
C ILE A 523 1.04 2.12 -12.65
N ILE A 524 1.09 3.42 -12.37
CA ILE A 524 1.79 3.95 -11.20
C ILE A 524 0.87 4.86 -10.43
N ARG A 525 0.70 4.60 -9.13
CA ARG A 525 -0.05 5.47 -8.23
C ARG A 525 0.89 6.34 -7.43
N TYR A 526 0.75 7.66 -7.62
CA TYR A 526 1.54 8.67 -6.94
C TYR A 526 0.81 10.02 -6.98
N ASN A 527 0.78 10.76 -5.87
CA ASN A 527 0.06 12.03 -5.74
C ASN A 527 0.97 13.22 -5.36
N HIS A 528 2.28 12.99 -5.16
CA HIS A 528 3.25 13.99 -4.70
C HIS A 528 2.85 14.75 -3.41
N LYS A 529 2.13 14.10 -2.49
CA LYS A 529 1.77 14.68 -1.19
C LYS A 529 2.85 14.38 -0.15
N GLY A 530 3.35 15.42 0.52
CA GLY A 530 4.18 15.27 1.71
C GLY A 530 3.36 14.71 2.87
N SER A 531 3.81 13.62 3.49
CA SER A 531 3.12 13.01 4.63
C SER A 531 3.43 13.69 5.97
N GLY A 532 4.35 14.66 5.98
CA GLY A 532 4.83 15.36 7.18
C GLY A 532 5.60 14.46 8.16
N GLU A 533 6.03 15.05 9.28
CA GLU A 533 6.75 14.37 10.38
C GLU A 533 5.81 13.64 11.38
N GLY A 534 4.55 13.40 10.99
CA GLY A 534 3.52 12.91 11.90
C GLY A 534 3.69 11.43 12.27
N LYS A 535 3.63 11.13 13.58
CA LYS A 535 3.58 9.76 14.14
C LYS A 535 2.26 9.02 13.88
N ALA A 536 1.30 9.63 13.18
CA ALA A 536 0.02 9.00 12.88
C ALA A 536 0.21 7.82 11.90
N SER A 537 -0.57 6.75 12.08
CA SER A 537 -0.53 5.55 11.25
C SER A 537 -0.97 5.82 9.80
N LEU A 538 -1.73 6.89 9.56
CA LEU A 538 -2.13 7.40 8.25
C LEU A 538 -1.82 8.91 8.14
N PRO A 539 -1.07 9.34 7.09
CA PRO A 539 -0.76 10.75 6.90
C PRO A 539 -2.00 11.63 6.81
N SER A 540 -2.01 12.74 7.56
CA SER A 540 -3.04 13.79 7.52
C SER A 540 -4.49 13.37 7.84
N GLY A 541 -4.70 12.25 8.56
CA GLY A 541 -6.03 11.88 9.04
C GLY A 541 -6.98 11.36 7.96
N VAL A 542 -6.46 10.77 6.88
CA VAL A 542 -7.27 10.08 5.85
C VAL A 542 -8.21 9.07 6.52
N HIS A 543 -9.49 9.12 6.14
CA HIS A 543 -10.58 8.29 6.69
C HIS A 543 -10.88 8.53 8.17
N THR A 544 -10.51 9.69 8.73
CA THR A 544 -10.83 10.04 10.12
C THR A 544 -11.16 11.52 10.31
N VAL A 545 -11.49 11.88 11.54
CA VAL A 545 -11.79 13.25 11.95
C VAL A 545 -10.55 14.14 11.71
N ASN A 546 -10.79 15.35 11.22
CA ASN A 546 -9.76 16.35 10.90
C ASN A 546 -8.78 15.93 9.79
N GLU A 547 -9.29 15.25 8.76
CA GLU A 547 -8.54 15.10 7.51
C GLU A 547 -8.15 16.48 6.94
N HIS A 548 -6.88 16.63 6.54
CA HIS A 548 -6.38 17.91 6.03
C HIS A 548 -5.23 17.77 5.01
N ILE A 549 -4.87 18.90 4.41
CA ILE A 549 -3.65 19.07 3.62
C ILE A 549 -3.07 20.45 3.91
N ARG A 550 -1.74 20.56 4.00
CA ARG A 550 -1.10 21.87 4.14
C ARG A 550 -1.20 22.61 2.81
N ALA A 551 -1.49 23.91 2.87
CA ALA A 551 -1.58 24.74 1.67
C ALA A 551 -0.30 24.65 0.81
N ASP A 552 0.87 24.61 1.44
CA ASP A 552 2.14 24.52 0.72
C ASP A 552 2.29 23.18 -0.03
N ASP A 553 1.94 22.06 0.61
CA ASP A 553 1.95 20.73 -0.03
C ASP A 553 0.98 20.69 -1.23
N TYR A 554 -0.18 21.33 -1.12
CA TYR A 554 -1.13 21.41 -2.24
C TYR A 554 -0.57 22.19 -3.45
N ILE A 555 0.15 23.28 -3.19
CA ILE A 555 0.82 24.04 -4.26
C ILE A 555 1.96 23.22 -4.88
N GLU A 556 2.69 22.45 -4.07
CA GLU A 556 3.72 21.52 -4.56
C GLU A 556 3.11 20.43 -5.45
N MET A 557 1.94 19.89 -5.10
CA MET A 557 1.21 18.93 -5.95
C MET A 557 0.85 19.54 -7.31
N ILE A 558 0.40 20.80 -7.36
CA ILE A 558 0.11 21.49 -8.63
C ILE A 558 1.39 21.61 -9.47
N ARG A 559 2.52 21.99 -8.85
CA ARG A 559 3.83 22.05 -9.50
C ARG A 559 4.23 20.69 -10.08
N PHE A 560 3.99 19.61 -9.34
CA PHE A 560 4.28 18.25 -9.77
C PHE A 560 3.53 17.88 -11.04
N PHE A 561 2.20 18.01 -11.06
CA PHE A 561 1.41 17.62 -12.23
C PHE A 561 1.73 18.45 -13.46
N VAL A 562 1.99 19.76 -13.31
CA VAL A 562 2.44 20.61 -14.42
C VAL A 562 3.80 20.14 -14.94
N THR A 563 4.76 19.89 -14.06
CA THR A 563 6.10 19.40 -14.45
C THR A 563 6.01 18.02 -15.12
N LEU A 564 5.14 17.14 -14.62
CA LEU A 564 4.88 15.82 -15.20
C LEU A 564 4.35 15.93 -16.63
N ILE A 565 3.32 16.77 -16.85
CA ILE A 565 2.73 16.98 -18.17
C ILE A 565 3.79 17.50 -19.16
N LEU A 566 4.59 18.49 -18.75
CA LEU A 566 5.63 19.06 -19.62
C LEU A 566 6.75 18.05 -19.92
N ASN A 567 7.20 17.27 -18.94
CA ASN A 567 8.19 16.21 -19.16
C ASN A 567 7.64 15.09 -20.05
N PHE A 568 6.34 14.77 -19.97
CA PHE A 568 5.71 13.80 -20.87
C PHE A 568 5.53 14.33 -22.30
N ASP A 569 5.23 15.62 -22.50
CA ASP A 569 5.18 16.24 -23.84
C ASP A 569 6.53 16.17 -24.57
N GLU A 570 7.62 16.12 -23.81
CA GLU A 570 8.99 16.09 -24.33
C GLU A 570 9.58 14.67 -24.31
N SER A 571 8.78 13.65 -23.97
CA SER A 571 9.24 12.28 -23.73
C SER A 571 9.89 11.58 -24.92
N ALA A 572 9.64 12.01 -26.16
CA ALA A 572 10.35 11.51 -27.34
C ALA A 572 11.83 11.92 -27.38
N THR A 573 12.23 12.89 -26.57
CA THR A 573 13.62 13.39 -26.46
C THR A 573 14.33 12.94 -25.17
N LEU A 574 13.64 12.16 -24.33
CA LEU A 574 14.11 11.63 -23.03
C LEU A 574 14.41 10.12 -23.12
#